data_AF-A0A3C0ERM2-F1
#
_entry.id   AF-A0A3C0ERM2-F1
#
_cell.length_a   1.000
_cell.length_b   1.000
_cell.length_c   1.000
_cell.angle_alpha   90.00
_cell.angle_beta   90.00
_cell.angle_gamma   90.00
#
_symmetry.space_group_name_H-M   'P 1'
#
loop_
_entity.id
_entity.type
_entity.pdbx_description
1 polymer ?
#
loop_
_entity_poly.entity_id
_entity_poly.type
_entity_poly.pdbx_seq_one_letter_code
_entity_poly.pdbx_strand_id
1 'polypeptide(L)'
;MPPHLELNCPACGVGFVLDHAFAGSICRCSGCGALVSIHPDAAGNPVADVPRHDDPTQQMTAADIHPTILTEHRAQAGRSVMAYQRDIPPRQIGKRIFQITVVFLVMTCIIIGSVWLVTKRDIKQPPADHIKRTDRSTITTGGDLASHAPLFWGVRLDSPAVILIDATGTSESWLEDAKQEIRKIRDVLQESKVPVTFVFFDGKQIDMPRFESSQPLGEKFDAIKASGALLPADAMSRLSHMHMQRLVLVGSQALTDAQVQAIDKVLTPELRLDVIWQGDLPKGIDEIVARRKGVFVQR
;
A
#
# COMPACT_ATOMS: atom_id res chain seq x y z
N MET A 1 6.84 -37.04 8.84
CA MET A 1 7.27 -35.67 8.47
C MET A 1 6.83 -35.45 7.03
N PRO A 2 6.16 -34.34 6.69
CA PRO A 2 5.82 -34.05 5.29
C PRO A 2 7.12 -33.87 4.48
N PRO A 3 7.19 -34.36 3.24
CA PRO A 3 8.38 -34.18 2.42
C PRO A 3 8.56 -32.69 2.07
N HIS A 4 9.80 -32.20 2.13
CA HIS A 4 10.15 -30.83 1.77
C HIS A 4 10.88 -30.82 0.42
N LEU A 5 10.71 -29.74 -0.33
CA LEU A 5 11.36 -29.47 -1.60
C LEU A 5 12.56 -28.55 -1.38
N GLU A 6 13.76 -29.03 -1.67
CA GLU A 6 14.98 -28.21 -1.64
C GLU A 6 15.24 -27.63 -3.05
N LEU A 7 15.31 -26.31 -3.15
CA LEU A 7 15.54 -25.59 -4.40
C LEU A 7 16.62 -24.54 -4.23
N ASN A 8 17.34 -24.24 -5.31
CA ASN A 8 18.28 -23.12 -5.37
C ASN A 8 17.70 -22.01 -6.24
N CYS A 9 17.83 -20.75 -5.81
CA CYS A 9 17.40 -19.61 -6.61
C CYS A 9 18.28 -19.50 -7.87
N PRO A 10 17.72 -19.49 -9.09
CA PRO A 10 18.51 -19.41 -10.32
C PRO A 10 19.24 -18.07 -10.48
N ALA A 11 18.80 -17.02 -9.77
CA ALA A 11 19.40 -15.70 -9.86
C ALA A 11 20.61 -15.51 -8.93
N CYS A 12 20.58 -16.07 -7.71
CA CYS A 12 21.63 -15.82 -6.69
C CYS A 12 22.20 -17.08 -6.03
N GLY A 13 21.70 -18.28 -6.37
CA GLY A 13 22.18 -19.55 -5.82
C GLY A 13 21.78 -19.84 -4.38
N VAL A 14 21.04 -18.95 -3.71
CA VAL A 14 20.57 -19.18 -2.33
C VAL A 14 19.60 -20.36 -2.30
N GLY A 15 19.89 -21.36 -1.46
CA GLY A 15 19.04 -22.51 -1.20
C GLY A 15 17.84 -22.15 -0.32
N PHE A 16 16.68 -22.68 -0.63
CA PHE A 16 15.45 -22.54 0.16
C PHE A 16 14.68 -23.86 0.20
N VAL A 17 14.03 -24.09 1.34
CA VAL A 17 13.24 -25.29 1.61
C VAL A 17 11.77 -24.90 1.60
N LEU A 18 10.97 -25.56 0.77
CA LEU A 18 9.54 -25.31 0.63
C LEU A 18 8.73 -26.57 0.90
N ASP A 19 7.49 -26.40 1.32
CA ASP A 19 6.56 -27.53 1.36
C ASP A 19 6.15 -27.93 -0.07
N HIS A 20 5.88 -29.22 -0.29
CA HIS A 20 5.39 -29.72 -1.58
C HIS A 20 4.10 -29.04 -2.06
N ALA A 21 3.33 -28.42 -1.16
CA ALA A 21 2.15 -27.62 -1.52
C ALA A 21 2.48 -26.43 -2.46
N PHE A 22 3.75 -26.03 -2.55
CA PHE A 22 4.21 -24.97 -3.45
C PHE A 22 4.55 -25.45 -4.87
N ALA A 23 4.44 -26.74 -5.18
CA ALA A 23 4.65 -27.23 -6.54
C ALA A 23 3.64 -26.59 -7.52
N GLY A 24 4.14 -26.06 -8.65
CA GLY A 24 3.32 -25.32 -9.63
C GLY A 24 3.03 -23.86 -9.26
N SER A 25 3.55 -23.37 -8.13
CA SER A 25 3.36 -21.98 -7.70
C SER A 25 4.55 -21.07 -8.06
N ILE A 26 4.38 -19.76 -7.87
CA ILE A 26 5.44 -18.75 -8.01
C ILE A 26 5.85 -18.28 -6.61
N CYS A 27 7.13 -18.43 -6.28
CA CYS A 27 7.69 -17.99 -5.00
C CYS A 27 8.67 -16.83 -5.20
N ARG A 28 8.95 -16.08 -4.13
CA ARG A 28 9.93 -14.99 -4.14
C ARG A 28 11.16 -15.39 -3.33
N CYS A 29 12.34 -15.29 -3.91
CA CYS A 29 13.60 -15.58 -3.21
C CYS A 29 13.83 -14.57 -2.08
N SER A 30 14.09 -15.06 -0.86
CA SER A 30 14.39 -14.23 0.31
C SER A 30 15.71 -13.46 0.21
N GLY A 31 16.68 -14.00 -0.52
CA GLY A 31 18.01 -13.37 -0.68
C GLY A 31 18.03 -12.20 -1.66
N CYS A 32 17.51 -12.40 -2.88
CA CYS A 32 17.59 -11.38 -3.95
C CYS A 32 16.24 -10.82 -4.42
N GLY A 33 15.12 -11.35 -3.91
CA GLY A 33 13.77 -10.88 -4.28
C GLY A 33 13.28 -11.32 -5.66
N ALA A 34 14.05 -12.12 -6.40
CA ALA A 34 13.65 -12.66 -7.71
C ALA A 34 12.44 -13.60 -7.59
N LEU A 35 11.56 -13.57 -8.58
CA LEU A 35 10.45 -14.52 -8.70
C LEU A 35 10.94 -15.82 -9.32
N VAL A 36 10.60 -16.94 -8.68
CA VAL A 36 11.00 -18.30 -9.09
C VAL A 36 9.72 -19.10 -9.30
N SER A 37 9.57 -19.70 -10.48
CA SER A 37 8.46 -20.62 -10.77
C SER A 37 8.88 -22.04 -10.39
N ILE A 38 8.05 -22.73 -9.62
CA ILE A 38 8.32 -24.11 -9.20
C ILE A 38 7.62 -25.04 -10.17
N HIS A 39 8.39 -25.94 -10.80
CA HIS A 39 7.83 -26.88 -11.75
C HIS A 39 6.78 -27.77 -11.06
N PRO A 40 5.60 -28.02 -11.67
CA PRO A 40 4.56 -28.86 -11.06
C PRO A 40 5.06 -30.28 -10.75
N ASP A 41 5.94 -30.82 -11.59
CA ASP A 41 6.53 -32.15 -11.39
C ASP A 41 7.55 -32.22 -10.24
N ALA A 42 7.88 -31.09 -9.60
CA ALA A 42 8.73 -31.07 -8.42
C ALA A 42 8.06 -31.80 -7.23
N ALA A 43 6.74 -32.01 -7.26
CA ALA A 43 6.04 -32.87 -6.30
C ALA A 43 6.22 -34.38 -6.53
N GLY A 44 6.89 -34.78 -7.62
CA GLY A 44 6.70 -36.09 -8.24
C GLY A 44 7.55 -37.25 -7.72
N ASN A 45 8.56 -37.08 -6.87
CA ASN A 45 9.30 -38.22 -6.32
C ASN A 45 9.76 -37.94 -4.88
N PRO A 46 9.36 -38.75 -3.89
CA PRO A 46 10.02 -38.73 -2.59
C PRO A 46 11.48 -39.11 -2.82
N VAL A 47 12.39 -38.17 -2.58
CA VAL A 47 13.82 -38.46 -2.53
C VAL A 47 13.99 -39.48 -1.41
N ALA A 48 14.39 -40.71 -1.76
CA ALA A 48 14.68 -41.75 -0.77
C ALA A 48 15.73 -41.19 0.19
N ASP A 49 15.49 -41.34 1.50
CA ASP A 49 16.41 -40.97 2.58
C ASP A 49 17.82 -41.45 2.25
N VAL A 50 18.66 -40.54 1.74
CA VAL A 50 20.09 -40.75 1.68
C VAL A 50 20.59 -40.36 3.07
N PRO A 51 21.19 -41.29 3.83
CA PRO A 51 21.72 -40.96 5.16
C PRO A 51 22.73 -39.83 5.01
N ARG A 52 22.41 -38.70 5.63
CA ARG A 52 23.26 -37.51 5.73
C ARG A 52 24.57 -37.94 6.38
N HIS A 53 25.63 -38.05 5.58
CA HIS A 53 26.96 -38.29 6.08
C HIS A 53 27.51 -36.94 6.55
N ASP A 54 27.35 -36.65 7.83
CA ASP A 54 28.00 -35.52 8.49
C ASP A 54 29.51 -35.82 8.57
N ASP A 55 30.26 -35.46 7.52
CA ASP A 55 31.73 -35.46 7.53
C ASP A 55 32.22 -34.06 7.95
N PRO A 56 32.79 -33.89 9.17
CA PRO A 56 33.18 -32.59 9.70
C PRO A 56 34.50 -32.05 9.13
N THR A 57 34.97 -32.48 7.95
CA THR A 57 36.29 -32.07 7.42
C THR A 57 36.33 -31.41 6.03
N GLN A 58 35.21 -31.13 5.36
CA GLN A 58 35.24 -30.35 4.12
C GLN A 58 35.30 -28.84 4.38
N GLN A 59 36.51 -28.34 4.63
CA GLN A 59 36.85 -26.94 4.34
C GLN A 59 36.85 -26.76 2.81
N MET A 60 35.76 -26.22 2.26
CA MET A 60 35.77 -25.67 0.90
C MET A 60 36.66 -24.42 0.89
N THR A 61 37.88 -24.57 0.37
CA THR A 61 38.76 -23.45 0.04
C THR A 61 38.18 -22.69 -1.16
N ALA A 62 38.25 -21.36 -1.10
CA ALA A 62 37.71 -20.43 -2.11
C ALA A 62 38.41 -20.49 -3.49
N ALA A 63 39.09 -21.58 -3.83
CA ALA A 63 39.90 -21.74 -5.03
C ALA A 63 39.20 -22.53 -6.17
N ASP A 64 38.09 -23.23 -5.89
CA ASP A 64 37.41 -24.10 -6.88
C ASP A 64 36.17 -23.49 -7.55
N ILE A 65 35.97 -22.18 -7.46
CA ILE A 65 34.97 -21.49 -8.28
C ILE A 65 35.56 -21.26 -9.69
N HIS A 66 35.32 -22.21 -10.59
CA HIS A 66 35.60 -22.05 -12.02
C HIS A 66 34.83 -20.85 -12.62
N PRO A 67 35.49 -19.82 -13.19
CA PRO A 67 34.83 -18.73 -13.88
C PRO A 67 34.79 -19.02 -15.39
N THR A 68 33.84 -19.82 -15.86
CA THR A 68 33.80 -20.18 -17.30
C THR A 68 32.48 -19.90 -18.03
N ILE A 69 31.49 -19.22 -17.44
CA ILE A 69 30.19 -18.98 -18.11
C ILE A 69 29.65 -17.54 -17.95
N LEU A 70 30.51 -16.52 -17.86
CA LEU A 70 30.07 -15.12 -17.76
C LEU A 70 30.56 -14.19 -18.88
N THR A 71 31.32 -14.68 -19.86
CA THR A 71 31.92 -13.83 -20.91
C THR A 71 31.18 -13.87 -22.26
N GLU A 72 30.38 -14.89 -22.58
CA GLU A 72 29.69 -14.95 -23.88
C GLU A 72 28.37 -14.17 -23.95
N HIS A 73 27.61 -14.05 -22.86
CA HIS A 73 26.34 -13.31 -22.89
C HIS A 73 26.49 -11.78 -22.88
N ARG A 74 27.67 -11.23 -22.54
CA ARG A 74 27.92 -9.78 -22.64
C ARG A 74 28.33 -9.32 -24.04
N ALA A 75 28.80 -10.23 -24.90
CA ALA A 75 29.23 -9.87 -26.26
C ALA A 75 28.07 -9.73 -27.26
N GLN A 76 26.89 -10.32 -26.98
CA GLN A 76 25.72 -10.24 -27.87
C GLN A 76 24.77 -9.07 -27.57
N ALA A 77 24.86 -8.44 -26.40
CA ALA A 77 24.00 -7.30 -26.04
C ALA A 77 24.45 -5.96 -26.66
N GLY A 78 25.59 -5.91 -27.35
CA GLY A 78 26.16 -4.69 -27.90
C GLY A 78 25.99 -4.47 -29.41
N ARG A 79 25.27 -5.34 -30.15
CA ARG A 79 25.28 -5.34 -31.63
C ARG A 79 23.94 -5.11 -32.34
N SER A 80 22.86 -4.79 -31.64
CA SER A 80 21.56 -4.55 -32.26
C SER A 80 20.84 -3.30 -31.75
N VAL A 81 21.54 -2.15 -31.77
CA VAL A 81 20.86 -0.85 -31.82
C VAL A 81 21.41 -0.08 -33.03
N MET A 82 21.15 -0.64 -34.22
CA MET A 82 21.03 0.19 -35.42
C MET A 82 19.84 1.12 -35.17
N ALA A 83 20.15 2.36 -34.79
CA ALA A 83 19.18 3.43 -34.74
C ALA A 83 18.49 3.51 -36.10
N TYR A 84 17.25 3.01 -36.17
CA TYR A 84 16.31 3.34 -37.23
C TYR A 84 16.01 4.83 -37.08
N GLN A 85 16.90 5.67 -37.60
CA GLN A 85 16.65 7.06 -37.87
C GLN A 85 15.66 7.07 -39.03
N ARG A 86 14.38 6.90 -38.69
CA ARG A 86 13.28 7.04 -39.64
C ARG A 86 13.38 8.46 -40.21
N ASP A 87 13.80 8.56 -41.46
CA ASP A 87 13.62 9.75 -42.28
C ASP A 87 12.12 10.04 -42.35
N ILE A 88 11.65 10.93 -41.48
CA ILE A 88 10.27 11.42 -41.50
C ILE A 88 10.17 12.37 -42.70
N PRO A 89 9.29 12.10 -43.69
CA PRO A 89 9.18 12.94 -44.87
C PRO A 89 8.79 14.37 -44.45
N PRO A 90 9.49 15.41 -44.95
CA PRO A 90 9.38 16.79 -44.45
C PRO A 90 7.99 17.40 -44.59
N ARG A 91 7.10 16.81 -45.40
CA ARG A 91 5.71 17.27 -45.57
C ARG A 91 4.78 16.94 -44.40
N GLN A 92 5.12 16.03 -43.49
CA GLN A 92 4.26 15.70 -42.34
C GLN A 92 4.61 16.47 -41.06
N ILE A 93 5.76 17.12 -41.00
CA ILE A 93 6.21 17.86 -39.82
C ILE A 93 5.33 19.09 -39.59
N GLY A 94 4.97 19.82 -40.66
CA GLY A 94 4.11 21.01 -40.57
C GLY A 94 2.72 20.72 -39.99
N LYS A 95 2.11 19.59 -40.37
CA LYS A 95 0.76 19.22 -39.88
C LYS A 95 0.77 18.85 -38.39
N ARG A 96 1.84 18.20 -37.91
CA ARG A 96 1.98 17.84 -36.49
C ARG A 96 2.26 19.06 -35.62
N ILE A 97 3.12 19.98 -36.07
CA ILE A 97 3.37 21.24 -35.36
C ILE A 97 2.07 22.04 -35.26
N PHE A 98 1.33 22.18 -36.36
CA PHE A 98 0.04 22.87 -36.36
C PHE A 98 -0.97 22.23 -35.38
N GLN A 99 -1.08 20.90 -35.36
CA GLN A 99 -1.96 20.20 -34.41
C GLN A 99 -1.56 20.45 -32.95
N ILE A 100 -0.25 20.41 -32.64
CA ILE A 100 0.25 20.68 -31.28
C ILE A 100 -0.06 22.12 -30.87
N THR A 101 0.17 23.10 -31.77
CA THR A 101 -0.13 24.51 -31.50
C THR A 101 -1.61 24.75 -31.24
N VAL A 102 -2.50 24.12 -32.02
CA VAL A 102 -3.96 24.25 -31.83
C VAL A 102 -4.40 23.66 -30.48
N VAL A 103 -3.92 22.46 -30.11
CA VAL A 103 -4.25 21.83 -28.83
C VAL A 103 -3.77 22.69 -27.66
N PHE A 104 -2.56 23.24 -27.74
CA PHE A 104 -2.00 24.09 -26.70
C PHE A 104 -2.80 25.40 -26.53
N LEU A 105 -3.24 25.99 -27.65
CA LEU A 105 -4.06 27.22 -27.63
C LEU A 105 -5.44 26.96 -27.01
N VAL A 106 -6.10 25.85 -27.35
CA VAL A 106 -7.39 25.47 -26.75
C VAL A 106 -7.26 25.22 -25.25
N MET A 107 -6.24 24.48 -24.81
CA MET A 107 -5.95 24.25 -23.40
C MET A 107 -5.73 25.57 -22.64
N THR A 108 -4.98 26.49 -23.23
CA THR A 108 -4.71 27.81 -22.62
C THR A 108 -6.00 28.63 -22.49
N CYS A 109 -6.88 28.62 -23.49
CA CYS A 109 -8.19 29.28 -23.42
C CYS A 109 -9.09 28.69 -22.33
N ILE A 110 -9.07 27.36 -22.12
CA ILE A 110 -9.84 26.70 -21.05
C ILE A 110 -9.35 27.14 -19.67
N ILE A 111 -8.04 27.21 -19.47
CA ILE A 111 -7.43 27.64 -18.20
C ILE A 111 -7.75 29.11 -17.91
N ILE A 112 -7.63 29.99 -18.91
CA ILE A 112 -7.97 31.42 -18.73
C ILE A 112 -9.47 31.56 -18.44
N GLY A 113 -10.32 30.82 -19.14
CA GLY A 113 -11.77 30.81 -18.93
C GLY A 113 -12.16 30.36 -17.53
N SER A 114 -11.55 29.31 -17.00
CA SER A 114 -11.84 28.80 -15.65
C SER A 114 -11.39 29.78 -14.56
N VAL A 115 -10.21 30.39 -14.68
CA VAL A 115 -9.73 31.43 -13.76
C VAL A 115 -10.64 32.66 -13.78
N TRP A 116 -11.10 33.08 -14.96
CA TRP A 116 -12.04 34.20 -15.08
C TRP A 116 -13.40 33.89 -14.43
N LEU A 117 -13.89 32.65 -14.56
CA LEU A 117 -15.16 32.22 -13.99
C LEU A 117 -15.08 32.14 -12.45
N VAL A 118 -13.92 31.82 -11.89
CA VAL A 118 -13.67 31.83 -10.44
C VAL A 118 -13.56 33.26 -9.92
N THR A 119 -12.84 34.15 -10.61
CA THR A 119 -12.65 35.54 -10.16
C THR A 119 -13.90 36.40 -10.27
N LYS A 120 -14.83 36.10 -11.20
CA LYS A 120 -16.13 36.79 -11.30
C LYS A 120 -17.20 36.28 -10.36
N ARG A 121 -16.98 35.20 -9.62
CA ARG A 121 -17.85 34.88 -8.49
C ARG A 121 -17.53 35.88 -7.40
N ASP A 122 -18.31 36.95 -7.33
CA ASP A 122 -18.46 37.75 -6.12
C ASP A 122 -18.92 36.78 -5.01
N ILE A 123 -17.96 36.19 -4.31
CA ILE A 123 -18.20 35.45 -3.09
C ILE A 123 -18.68 36.51 -2.11
N LYS A 124 -19.99 36.74 -2.10
CA LYS A 124 -20.66 37.33 -0.95
C LYS A 124 -20.23 36.45 0.22
N GLN A 125 -19.29 36.94 1.03
CA GLN A 125 -19.02 36.34 2.33
C GLN A 125 -20.39 36.15 2.97
N PRO A 126 -20.77 34.91 3.34
CA PRO A 126 -22.00 34.74 4.09
C PRO A 126 -21.91 35.69 5.28
N PRO A 127 -22.98 36.44 5.59
CA PRO A 127 -22.99 37.32 6.74
C PRO A 127 -22.46 36.51 7.93
N ALA A 128 -21.54 37.11 8.68
CA ALA A 128 -21.05 36.53 9.91
C ALA A 128 -22.22 36.45 10.88
N ASP A 129 -23.05 35.42 10.71
CA ASP A 129 -24.02 35.01 11.70
C ASP A 129 -23.18 34.67 12.91
N HIS A 130 -23.37 35.48 13.94
CA HIS A 130 -23.03 35.17 15.31
C HIS A 130 -23.79 33.91 15.71
N ILE A 131 -23.33 32.76 15.21
CA ILE A 131 -23.51 31.50 15.89
C ILE A 131 -22.78 31.74 17.20
N LYS A 132 -23.55 32.08 18.24
CA LYS A 132 -23.16 31.77 19.61
C LYS A 132 -22.72 30.33 19.56
N ARG A 133 -21.41 30.15 19.50
CA ARG A 133 -20.73 28.91 19.77
C ARG A 133 -21.21 28.59 21.17
N THR A 134 -22.23 27.74 21.28
CA THR A 134 -22.50 27.08 22.53
C THR A 134 -21.21 26.32 22.76
N ASP A 135 -20.38 26.87 23.65
CA ASP A 135 -19.21 26.21 24.16
C ASP A 135 -19.68 24.86 24.68
N ARG A 136 -19.60 23.85 23.82
CA ARG A 136 -19.45 22.47 24.25
C ARG A 136 -17.96 22.27 24.50
N SER A 137 -17.42 23.15 25.35
CA SER A 137 -16.39 22.80 26.32
C SER A 137 -17.03 21.76 27.25
N THR A 138 -17.06 20.50 26.80
CA THR A 138 -16.87 19.41 27.72
C THR A 138 -15.40 19.05 27.62
N ILE A 139 -14.57 20.00 28.09
CA ILE A 139 -13.30 19.65 28.69
C ILE A 139 -13.68 18.80 29.89
N THR A 140 -13.63 17.48 29.75
CA THR A 140 -13.63 16.53 30.86
C THR A 140 -12.30 16.68 31.60
N THR A 141 -12.13 17.79 32.30
CA THR A 141 -11.17 17.91 33.39
C THR A 141 -11.73 17.11 34.55
N GLY A 142 -11.09 15.98 34.88
CA GLY A 142 -11.22 15.33 36.19
C GLY A 142 -12.21 14.15 36.30
N GLY A 143 -12.69 13.58 35.20
CA GLY A 143 -13.55 12.39 35.22
C GLY A 143 -12.97 11.27 34.35
N ASP A 144 -12.30 10.33 35.00
CA ASP A 144 -12.01 8.97 34.50
C ASP A 144 -11.51 8.88 33.03
N LEU A 145 -10.33 9.42 32.76
CA LEU A 145 -9.62 9.25 31.48
C LEU A 145 -9.41 7.76 31.10
N ALA A 146 -9.54 6.84 32.06
CA ALA A 146 -9.47 5.40 31.83
C ALA A 146 -10.79 4.80 31.27
N SER A 147 -11.91 5.54 31.30
CA SER A 147 -13.24 5.00 30.94
C SER A 147 -13.63 5.16 29.47
N HIS A 148 -12.97 6.03 28.70
CA HIS A 148 -13.38 6.34 27.33
C HIS A 148 -12.25 6.09 26.34
N ALA A 149 -12.32 4.94 25.66
CA ALA A 149 -11.42 4.62 24.56
C ALA A 149 -11.38 5.77 23.54
N PRO A 150 -10.19 6.13 23.01
CA PRO A 150 -10.04 7.24 22.10
C PRO A 150 -10.87 7.03 20.83
N LEU A 151 -11.44 8.12 20.32
CA LEU A 151 -12.21 8.14 19.10
C LEU A 151 -11.32 8.64 17.95
N PHE A 152 -11.12 7.79 16.94
CA PHE A 152 -10.53 8.21 15.67
C PHE A 152 -11.66 8.39 14.66
N TRP A 153 -12.04 9.65 14.42
CA TRP A 153 -13.14 10.02 13.51
C TRP A 153 -14.44 9.22 13.72
N GLY A 154 -14.83 9.04 14.99
CA GLY A 154 -16.06 8.34 15.36
C GLY A 154 -15.88 6.82 15.58
N VAL A 155 -14.76 6.23 15.17
CA VAL A 155 -14.42 4.84 15.48
C VAL A 155 -13.73 4.79 16.85
N ARG A 156 -14.30 4.03 17.80
CA ARG A 156 -13.69 3.81 19.12
C ARG A 156 -12.51 2.84 19.00
N LEU A 157 -11.37 3.19 19.58
CA LEU A 157 -10.15 2.37 19.61
C LEU A 157 -9.98 1.71 20.99
N ASP A 158 -10.90 0.80 21.33
CA ASP A 158 -10.98 0.06 22.60
C ASP A 158 -10.29 -1.31 22.56
N SER A 159 -9.68 -1.69 21.44
CA SER A 159 -8.99 -2.95 21.23
C SER A 159 -7.78 -2.76 20.32
N PRO A 160 -6.79 -3.68 20.33
CA PRO A 160 -5.71 -3.69 19.35
C PRO A 160 -6.24 -3.52 17.92
N ALA A 161 -5.69 -2.55 17.18
CA ALA A 161 -6.19 -2.22 15.85
C ALA A 161 -5.08 -1.78 14.90
N VAL A 162 -5.23 -2.13 13.62
CA VAL A 162 -4.44 -1.55 12.53
C VAL A 162 -5.31 -0.57 11.78
N ILE A 163 -4.83 0.66 11.62
CA ILE A 163 -5.50 1.73 10.89
C ILE A 163 -4.77 1.88 9.56
N LEU A 164 -5.40 1.41 8.49
CA LEU A 164 -4.89 1.43 7.13
C LEU A 164 -5.35 2.71 6.44
N ILE A 165 -4.41 3.63 6.18
CA ILE A 165 -4.67 4.99 5.71
C ILE A 165 -4.23 5.14 4.26
N ASP A 166 -5.20 5.44 3.42
CA ASP A 166 -5.01 5.79 2.03
C ASP A 166 -4.11 7.03 1.91
N ALA A 167 -2.97 6.88 1.25
CA ALA A 167 -2.05 7.97 0.94
C ALA A 167 -1.89 8.10 -0.59
N THR A 168 -2.97 7.91 -1.35
CA THR A 168 -2.93 7.93 -2.82
C THR A 168 -3.12 9.32 -3.43
N GLY A 169 -2.72 9.54 -4.69
CA GLY A 169 -2.52 10.90 -5.25
C GLY A 169 -3.70 11.89 -5.24
N THR A 170 -4.93 11.44 -4.98
CA THR A 170 -6.12 12.32 -4.85
C THR A 170 -6.29 12.88 -3.43
N SER A 171 -5.36 12.61 -2.51
CA SER A 171 -5.58 12.72 -1.06
C SER A 171 -4.95 13.90 -0.33
N GLU A 172 -4.20 14.79 -0.99
CA GLU A 172 -3.23 15.63 -0.27
C GLU A 172 -3.83 16.45 0.89
N SER A 173 -4.99 17.08 0.72
CA SER A 173 -5.61 17.86 1.79
C SER A 173 -6.10 17.00 2.96
N TRP A 174 -6.70 15.84 2.69
CA TRP A 174 -7.26 15.02 3.77
C TRP A 174 -6.21 14.12 4.43
N LEU A 175 -5.15 13.76 3.72
CA LEU A 175 -4.02 13.05 4.31
C LEU A 175 -3.38 13.91 5.41
N GLU A 176 -3.31 15.23 5.22
CA GLU A 176 -2.88 16.16 6.28
C GLU A 176 -3.90 16.22 7.43
N ASP A 177 -5.20 16.19 7.16
CA ASP A 177 -6.23 16.07 8.21
C ASP A 177 -6.09 14.76 9.01
N ALA A 178 -5.81 13.64 8.33
CA ALA A 178 -5.56 12.36 8.96
C ALA A 178 -4.32 12.43 9.87
N LYS A 179 -3.22 13.02 9.38
CA LYS A 179 -2.01 13.23 10.18
C LYS A 179 -2.26 14.11 11.40
N GLN A 180 -3.03 15.19 11.25
CA GLN A 180 -3.39 16.07 12.38
C GLN A 180 -4.22 15.33 13.42
N GLU A 181 -5.21 14.52 13.00
CA GLU A 181 -5.99 13.72 13.93
C GLU A 181 -5.11 12.69 14.65
N ILE A 182 -4.20 12.01 13.95
CA ILE A 182 -3.25 11.06 14.55
C ILE A 182 -2.41 11.75 15.62
N ARG A 183 -1.85 12.94 15.34
CA ARG A 183 -1.08 13.72 16.33
C ARG A 183 -1.91 14.02 17.57
N LYS A 184 -3.18 14.38 17.40
CA LYS A 184 -4.11 14.67 18.49
C LYS A 184 -4.45 13.44 19.34
N ILE A 185 -4.75 12.30 18.71
CA ILE A 185 -5.17 11.11 19.45
C ILE A 185 -4.00 10.30 20.02
N ARG A 186 -2.77 10.52 19.55
CA ARG A 186 -1.59 9.76 19.98
C ARG A 186 -1.36 9.86 21.49
N ASP A 187 -1.40 11.06 22.05
CA ASP A 187 -1.10 11.24 23.48
C ASP A 187 -2.11 10.47 24.34
N VAL A 188 -3.39 10.45 23.93
CA VAL A 188 -4.45 9.64 24.55
C VAL A 188 -4.21 8.14 24.34
N LEU A 189 -3.77 7.73 23.15
CA LEU A 189 -3.45 6.33 22.87
C LEU A 189 -2.29 5.82 23.72
N GLN A 190 -1.26 6.63 23.96
CA GLN A 190 -0.12 6.30 24.82
C GLN A 190 -0.57 6.06 26.26
N GLU A 191 -1.51 6.87 26.76
CA GLU A 191 -2.09 6.69 28.09
C GLU A 191 -2.98 5.44 28.17
N SER A 192 -3.76 5.15 27.12
CA SER A 192 -4.70 4.02 27.09
C SER A 192 -4.03 2.64 27.08
N LYS A 193 -2.75 2.56 26.69
CA LYS A 193 -2.00 1.32 26.46
C LYS A 193 -2.62 0.36 25.43
N VAL A 194 -3.61 0.81 24.65
CA VAL A 194 -4.17 0.03 23.54
C VAL A 194 -3.22 0.12 22.35
N PRO A 195 -2.68 -1.02 21.85
CA PRO A 195 -1.75 -1.00 20.74
C PRO A 195 -2.49 -0.66 19.44
N VAL A 196 -2.10 0.44 18.81
CA VAL A 196 -2.67 0.88 17.52
C VAL A 196 -1.51 1.08 16.55
N THR A 197 -1.63 0.52 15.36
CA THR A 197 -0.62 0.70 14.29
C THR A 197 -1.24 1.47 13.14
N PHE A 198 -0.66 2.63 12.81
CA PHE A 198 -1.01 3.40 11.62
C PHE A 198 -0.16 2.91 10.46
N VAL A 199 -0.80 2.50 9.37
CA VAL A 199 -0.14 2.01 8.16
C VAL A 199 -0.58 2.87 6.98
N PHE A 200 0.36 3.57 6.35
CA PHE A 200 0.08 4.41 5.20
C PHE A 200 0.35 3.63 3.91
N PHE A 201 -0.58 3.66 2.96
CA PHE A 201 -0.42 2.96 1.68
C PHE A 201 -0.65 3.90 0.51
N ASP A 202 0.33 3.95 -0.38
CA ASP A 202 0.34 4.81 -1.58
C ASP A 202 0.24 3.99 -2.89
N GLY A 203 0.09 2.66 -2.76
CA GLY A 203 0.00 1.74 -3.90
C GLY A 203 1.24 1.61 -4.77
N LYS A 204 2.34 2.30 -4.46
CA LYS A 204 3.63 2.19 -5.16
C LYS A 204 4.70 1.51 -4.32
N GLN A 205 4.71 1.79 -3.02
CA GLN A 205 5.78 1.34 -2.14
C GLN A 205 5.57 -0.12 -1.73
N ILE A 206 6.66 -0.89 -1.81
CA ILE A 206 6.68 -2.26 -1.31
C ILE A 206 6.59 -2.24 0.22
N ASP A 207 7.26 -1.26 0.83
CA ASP A 207 7.24 -1.03 2.27
C ASP A 207 6.21 0.07 2.58
N MET A 208 5.22 -0.26 3.40
CA MET A 208 4.17 0.68 3.80
C MET A 208 4.65 1.34 5.09
N PRO A 209 4.81 2.68 5.16
CA PRO A 209 5.20 3.36 6.39
C PRO A 209 4.30 2.96 7.57
N ARG A 210 4.90 2.49 8.66
CA ARG A 210 4.19 2.02 9.86
C ARG A 210 4.61 2.84 11.07
N PHE A 211 3.62 3.19 11.89
CA PHE A 211 3.83 3.92 13.14
C PHE A 211 2.98 3.28 14.22
N GLU A 212 3.61 2.80 15.29
CA GLU A 212 2.90 2.32 16.47
C GLU A 212 2.54 3.50 17.37
N SER A 213 1.39 3.43 18.04
CA SER A 213 0.92 4.47 18.97
C SER A 213 1.90 4.75 20.11
N SER A 214 2.71 3.75 20.48
CA SER A 214 3.78 3.85 21.48
C SER A 214 5.03 4.59 20.99
N GLN A 215 5.22 4.74 19.67
CA GLN A 215 6.42 5.33 19.09
C GLN A 215 6.25 6.85 18.86
N PRO A 216 7.33 7.63 18.97
CA PRO A 216 7.27 9.05 18.62
C PRO A 216 7.01 9.21 17.11
N LEU A 217 6.16 10.17 16.76
CA LEU A 217 5.97 10.61 15.37
C LEU A 217 7.19 11.47 15.03
N GLY A 218 8.12 10.93 14.24
CA GLY A 218 9.33 11.63 13.80
C GLY A 218 9.23 12.16 12.37
N GLU A 219 10.36 12.63 11.83
CA GLU A 219 10.45 13.19 10.48
C GLU A 219 9.88 12.28 9.38
N LYS A 220 9.98 10.95 9.57
CA LYS A 220 9.40 9.96 8.64
C LYS A 220 7.89 10.08 8.51
N PHE A 221 7.18 10.45 9.58
CA PHE A 221 5.74 10.64 9.56
C PHE A 221 5.36 11.90 8.78
N ASP A 222 6.10 12.98 9.01
CA ASP A 222 5.86 14.26 8.32
C ASP A 222 6.19 14.15 6.82
N ALA A 223 7.17 13.33 6.46
CA ALA A 223 7.61 13.11 5.09
C ALA A 223 6.64 12.27 4.22
N ILE A 224 5.59 11.67 4.80
CA ILE A 224 4.61 10.88 4.03
C ILE A 224 3.88 11.82 3.07
N LYS A 225 3.79 11.46 1.78
CA LYS A 225 3.09 12.25 0.78
C LYS A 225 2.10 11.40 0.01
N ALA A 226 1.02 12.05 -0.45
CA ALA A 226 0.06 11.45 -1.34
C ALA A 226 0.75 11.02 -2.66
N SER A 227 0.57 9.78 -3.07
CA SER A 227 1.38 9.14 -4.11
C SER A 227 0.64 7.92 -4.68
N GLY A 228 0.69 7.68 -5.98
CA GLY A 228 0.18 6.42 -6.58
C GLY A 228 -1.33 6.24 -6.56
N ALA A 229 -1.76 4.97 -6.69
CA ALA A 229 -3.16 4.57 -6.95
C ALA A 229 -3.62 3.50 -5.97
N LEU A 230 -4.91 3.50 -5.65
CA LEU A 230 -5.45 2.69 -4.56
C LEU A 230 -5.57 1.20 -4.92
N LEU A 231 -4.89 0.35 -4.15
CA LEU A 231 -5.06 -1.11 -4.17
C LEU A 231 -5.22 -1.63 -2.73
N PRO A 232 -6.41 -1.45 -2.09
CA PRO A 232 -6.59 -1.78 -0.67
C PRO A 232 -6.39 -3.27 -0.38
N ALA A 233 -6.81 -4.14 -1.31
CA ALA A 233 -6.67 -5.58 -1.15
C ALA A 233 -5.19 -6.01 -1.07
N ASP A 234 -4.29 -5.39 -1.84
CA ASP A 234 -2.85 -5.63 -1.78
C ASP A 234 -2.27 -5.20 -0.42
N ALA A 235 -2.68 -4.03 0.07
CA ALA A 235 -2.26 -3.53 1.38
C ALA A 235 -2.75 -4.45 2.50
N MET A 236 -4.01 -4.87 2.47
CA MET A 236 -4.58 -5.82 3.42
C MET A 236 -3.89 -7.18 3.36
N SER A 237 -3.62 -7.71 2.17
CA SER A 237 -2.90 -8.97 1.98
C SER A 237 -1.51 -8.91 2.60
N ARG A 238 -0.83 -7.77 2.47
CA ARG A 238 0.47 -7.56 3.11
C ARG A 238 0.38 -7.49 4.62
N LEU A 239 -0.76 -7.13 5.19
CA LEU A 239 -0.95 -7.09 6.64
C LEU A 239 -1.44 -8.43 7.20
N SER A 240 -1.82 -9.40 6.37
CA SER A 240 -2.38 -10.69 6.82
C SER A 240 -1.48 -11.50 7.78
N HIS A 241 -0.16 -11.29 7.75
CA HIS A 241 0.79 -11.92 8.68
C HIS A 241 0.74 -11.32 10.09
N MET A 242 0.15 -10.13 10.24
CA MET A 242 -0.10 -9.54 11.55
C MET A 242 -1.35 -10.22 12.11
N HIS A 243 -1.26 -10.81 13.30
CA HIS A 243 -2.42 -11.34 14.03
C HIS A 243 -3.33 -10.17 14.45
N MET A 244 -4.08 -9.62 13.50
CA MET A 244 -4.97 -8.49 13.70
C MET A 244 -6.36 -9.01 14.02
N GLN A 245 -6.96 -8.50 15.09
CA GLN A 245 -8.37 -8.74 15.41
C GLN A 245 -9.28 -7.66 14.81
N ARG A 246 -8.69 -6.49 14.49
CA ARG A 246 -9.43 -5.33 14.02
C ARG A 246 -8.62 -4.51 13.02
N LEU A 247 -9.28 -4.14 11.93
CA LEU A 247 -8.76 -3.28 10.88
C LEU A 247 -9.69 -2.09 10.68
N VAL A 248 -9.14 -0.89 10.64
CA VAL A 248 -9.84 0.34 10.30
C VAL A 248 -9.32 0.80 8.96
N LEU A 249 -10.15 0.73 7.91
CA LEU A 249 -9.80 1.23 6.59
C LEU A 249 -10.22 2.69 6.46
N VAL A 250 -9.26 3.56 6.17
CA VAL A 250 -9.47 4.99 5.95
C VAL A 250 -9.18 5.29 4.48
N GLY A 251 -10.20 5.67 3.73
CA GLY A 251 -10.11 5.82 2.28
C GLY A 251 -10.84 7.04 1.73
N SER A 252 -10.40 7.48 0.55
CA SER A 252 -11.01 8.62 -0.15
C SER A 252 -11.30 8.38 -1.64
N GLN A 253 -10.60 7.44 -2.27
CA GLN A 253 -10.81 7.17 -3.70
C GLN A 253 -12.01 6.29 -3.91
N ALA A 254 -12.78 6.51 -4.98
CA ALA A 254 -13.83 5.57 -5.36
C ALA A 254 -13.23 4.17 -5.59
N LEU A 255 -13.81 3.13 -4.97
CA LEU A 255 -13.46 1.74 -5.27
C LEU A 255 -14.37 1.20 -6.37
N THR A 256 -13.77 0.40 -7.24
CA THR A 256 -14.48 -0.48 -8.16
C THR A 256 -15.09 -1.66 -7.41
N ASP A 257 -16.17 -2.24 -7.94
CA ASP A 257 -16.79 -3.46 -7.39
C ASP A 257 -15.78 -4.60 -7.23
N ALA A 258 -14.83 -4.73 -8.16
CA ALA A 258 -13.76 -5.72 -8.09
C ALA A 258 -12.83 -5.50 -6.88
N GLN A 259 -12.49 -4.25 -6.56
CA GLN A 259 -11.69 -3.93 -5.38
C GLN A 259 -12.45 -4.19 -4.07
N VAL A 260 -13.75 -3.86 -4.04
CA VAL A 260 -14.63 -4.15 -2.88
C VAL A 260 -14.72 -5.66 -2.63
N GLN A 261 -14.90 -6.46 -3.69
CA GLN A 261 -14.88 -7.92 -3.58
C GLN A 261 -13.50 -8.47 -3.15
N ALA A 262 -12.41 -7.87 -3.64
CA ALA A 262 -11.06 -8.28 -3.26
C ALA A 262 -10.79 -8.00 -1.77
N ILE A 263 -11.29 -6.88 -1.23
CA ILE A 263 -11.26 -6.61 0.21
C ILE A 263 -11.93 -7.74 0.98
N ASP A 264 -13.18 -8.10 0.64
CA ASP A 264 -13.92 -9.14 1.38
C ASP A 264 -13.22 -10.50 1.37
N LYS A 265 -12.56 -10.85 0.25
CA LYS A 265 -11.80 -12.11 0.11
C LYS A 265 -10.55 -12.18 1.00
N VAL A 266 -9.93 -11.05 1.30
CA VAL A 266 -8.69 -10.99 2.10
C VAL A 266 -8.99 -10.97 3.60
N LEU A 267 -10.21 -10.61 4.01
CA LEU A 267 -10.60 -10.55 5.42
C LEU A 267 -10.90 -11.96 5.97
N THR A 268 -10.21 -12.34 7.04
CA THR A 268 -10.54 -13.57 7.76
C THR A 268 -11.91 -13.43 8.46
N PRO A 269 -12.64 -14.54 8.72
CA PRO A 269 -13.95 -14.50 9.38
C PRO A 269 -13.95 -13.79 10.74
N GLU A 270 -12.84 -13.85 11.47
CA GLU A 270 -12.69 -13.29 12.82
C GLU A 270 -12.31 -11.80 12.82
N LEU A 271 -11.83 -11.27 11.69
CA LEU A 271 -11.34 -9.90 11.58
C LEU A 271 -12.52 -8.91 11.53
N ARG A 272 -12.59 -8.02 12.52
CA ARG A 272 -13.51 -6.88 12.50
C ARG A 272 -13.00 -5.81 11.54
N LEU A 273 -13.85 -5.33 10.64
CA LEU A 273 -13.53 -4.25 9.70
C LEU A 273 -14.37 -3.01 10.02
N ASP A 274 -13.76 -1.94 10.50
CA ASP A 274 -14.37 -0.61 10.48
C ASP A 274 -13.90 0.16 9.23
N VAL A 275 -14.74 1.06 8.71
CA VAL A 275 -14.41 1.87 7.53
C VAL A 275 -14.74 3.33 7.80
N ILE A 276 -13.78 4.21 7.54
CA ILE A 276 -13.98 5.64 7.49
C ILE A 276 -13.74 6.08 6.05
N TRP A 277 -14.76 6.64 5.43
CA TRP A 277 -14.72 6.98 4.01
C TRP A 277 -14.99 8.46 3.78
N GLN A 278 -14.15 9.08 2.97
CA GLN A 278 -14.34 10.46 2.55
C GLN A 278 -14.78 10.53 1.08
N GLY A 279 -15.87 11.24 0.81
CA GLY A 279 -16.39 11.41 -0.55
C GLY A 279 -17.37 10.32 -0.99
N ASP A 280 -17.29 9.91 -2.26
CA ASP A 280 -18.25 8.99 -2.88
C ASP A 280 -18.14 7.58 -2.28
N LEU A 281 -19.27 7.10 -1.77
CA LEU A 281 -19.38 5.79 -1.12
C LEU A 281 -19.17 4.66 -2.14
N PRO A 282 -18.21 3.75 -1.91
CA PRO A 282 -18.08 2.55 -2.71
C PRO A 282 -19.29 1.65 -2.51
N LYS A 283 -19.88 1.19 -3.61
CA LYS A 283 -21.05 0.30 -3.55
C LYS A 283 -20.68 -1.02 -2.85
N GLY A 284 -21.47 -1.41 -1.86
CA GLY A 284 -21.35 -2.69 -1.16
C GLY A 284 -20.29 -2.75 -0.06
N ILE A 285 -19.51 -1.69 0.19
CA ILE A 285 -18.54 -1.68 1.30
C ILE A 285 -19.24 -1.68 2.66
N ASP A 286 -20.38 -1.01 2.76
CA ASP A 286 -21.25 -0.95 3.94
C ASP A 286 -21.79 -2.34 4.30
N GLU A 287 -22.20 -3.14 3.31
CA GLU A 287 -22.62 -4.52 3.51
C GLU A 287 -21.49 -5.39 4.08
N ILE A 288 -20.26 -5.22 3.57
CA ILE A 288 -19.08 -5.93 4.11
C ILE A 288 -18.85 -5.51 5.57
N VAL A 289 -18.85 -4.21 5.86
CA VAL A 289 -18.65 -3.70 7.23
C VAL A 289 -19.70 -4.24 8.19
N ALA A 290 -20.98 -4.26 7.77
CA ALA A 290 -22.06 -4.82 8.57
C ALA A 290 -21.88 -6.32 8.83
N ARG A 291 -21.51 -7.12 7.81
CA ARG A 291 -21.19 -8.56 7.97
C ARG A 291 -20.04 -8.78 8.95
N ARG A 292 -19.05 -7.88 8.96
CA ARG A 292 -17.88 -7.93 9.85
C ARG A 292 -18.10 -7.24 11.21
N LYS A 293 -19.35 -6.88 11.56
CA LYS A 293 -19.74 -6.22 12.81
C LYS A 293 -18.93 -4.94 13.09
N GLY A 294 -18.55 -4.24 12.04
CA GLY A 294 -17.80 -2.99 12.14
C GLY A 294 -18.67 -1.75 12.15
N VAL A 295 -18.00 -0.60 12.21
CA VAL A 295 -18.58 0.73 12.12
C VAL A 295 -18.22 1.35 10.79
N PHE A 296 -19.23 1.86 10.09
CA PHE A 296 -19.06 2.66 8.88
C PHE A 296 -19.25 4.15 9.20
N VAL A 297 -18.29 4.99 8.84
CA VAL A 297 -18.35 6.45 9.01
C VAL A 297 -18.13 7.12 7.66
N GLN A 298 -19.10 7.92 7.21
CA GLN A 298 -18.95 8.79 6.04
C GLN A 298 -18.53 10.20 6.46
N ARG A 299 -17.56 10.77 5.75
CA ARG A 299 -17.03 12.12 5.95
C ARG A 299 -17.05 12.96 4.68
#